data_AF-G7GKI8-F1
#
_entry.id   AF-G7GKI8-F1
#
_cell.length_a   1.000
_cell.length_b   1.000
_cell.length_c   1.000
_cell.angle_alpha   90.00
_cell.angle_beta   90.00
_cell.angle_gamma   90.00
#
_symmetry.space_group_name_H-M   'P 1'
#
loop_
_entity.id
_entity.type
_entity.pdbx_description
1 polymer ?
#
loop_
_entity_poly.entity_id
_entity_poly.type
_entity_poly.pdbx_seq_one_letter_code
_entity_poly.pdbx_strand_id
1 'polypeptide(L)'
;MSDPVPRLGTMNEEIDMPPGPDHPEDITGYGVGKRHLMAMHLDQPIGTLTPAQVAFALGNDPDLIMDSIDHEEEQSGMAAADAAHARRSGDEYAAERDLAESRSWANSAQTKREALNWLTAQAGTPFVEFAFDNEMRAVRLAAWAVADAYQACFADECDENPADCPTHGGLVAARKLAEESETDRLRSRFLDAFHASAAKRTA
;
A
#
# COMPACT_ATOMS: atom_id res chain seq x y z
N MET A 1 -46.22 -24.72 39.51
CA MET A 1 -45.97 -24.78 38.05
C MET A 1 -45.11 -23.58 37.75
N SER A 2 -43.80 -23.82 37.60
CA SER A 2 -42.78 -22.78 37.51
C SER A 2 -42.04 -23.01 36.20
N ASP A 3 -42.03 -22.00 35.34
CA ASP A 3 -41.35 -22.02 34.04
C ASP A 3 -39.83 -22.17 34.20
N PRO A 4 -39.14 -22.90 33.32
CA PRO A 4 -37.69 -22.98 33.35
C PRO A 4 -37.06 -21.78 32.64
N VAL A 5 -36.11 -21.14 33.35
CA VAL A 5 -35.20 -20.10 32.85
C VAL A 5 -34.32 -20.68 31.72
N PRO A 6 -34.19 -20.03 30.55
CA PRO A 6 -33.22 -20.46 29.55
C PRO A 6 -31.80 -20.16 30.04
N ARG A 7 -30.98 -21.22 30.10
CA ARG A 7 -29.56 -21.14 30.42
C ARG A 7 -28.85 -20.33 29.33
N LEU A 8 -28.12 -19.30 29.75
CA LEU A 8 -27.06 -18.63 28.99
C LEU A 8 -26.08 -19.70 28.46
N GLY A 9 -26.23 -20.05 27.19
CA GLY A 9 -25.20 -20.76 26.46
C GLY A 9 -24.06 -19.79 26.20
N THR A 10 -22.93 -20.03 26.84
CA THR A 10 -21.64 -19.41 26.51
C THR A 10 -21.26 -19.85 25.10
N MET A 11 -21.63 -19.06 24.09
CA MET A 11 -21.00 -19.14 22.77
C MET A 11 -19.67 -18.41 22.87
N ASN A 12 -18.64 -19.12 23.36
CA ASN A 12 -17.28 -18.86 22.90
C ASN A 12 -17.23 -19.35 21.45
N GLU A 13 -17.78 -18.57 20.53
CA GLU A 13 -17.28 -18.60 19.17
C GLU A 13 -15.92 -17.90 19.24
N GLU A 14 -14.86 -18.72 19.36
CA GLU A 14 -13.55 -18.30 18.87
C GLU A 14 -13.80 -17.82 17.43
N ILE A 15 -13.79 -16.51 17.26
CA ILE A 15 -13.74 -15.89 15.94
C ILE A 15 -12.47 -16.45 15.32
N ASP A 16 -12.65 -17.40 14.41
CA ASP A 16 -11.60 -18.00 13.59
C ASP A 16 -11.07 -16.87 12.70
N MET A 17 -10.16 -16.07 13.26
CA MET A 17 -9.48 -15.05 12.49
C MET A 17 -8.69 -15.77 11.41
N PRO A 18 -8.82 -15.37 10.13
CA PRO A 18 -7.99 -15.95 9.09
C PRO A 18 -6.53 -15.81 9.53
N PRO A 19 -5.72 -16.89 9.45
CA PRO A 19 -4.32 -16.81 9.82
C PRO A 19 -3.70 -15.67 9.03
N GLY A 20 -3.08 -14.72 9.74
CA GLY A 20 -2.23 -13.74 9.10
C GLY A 20 -1.22 -14.48 8.22
N PRO A 21 -0.78 -13.91 7.09
CA PRO A 21 -0.12 -14.62 6.03
C PRO A 21 1.19 -15.15 6.57
N ASP A 22 1.26 -16.47 6.58
CA ASP A 22 2.42 -17.22 7.07
C ASP A 22 3.64 -17.04 6.15
N HIS A 23 3.44 -16.55 4.92
CA HIS A 23 4.50 -16.34 3.92
C HIS A 23 4.54 -14.92 3.35
N PRO A 24 5.74 -14.32 3.13
CA PRO A 24 5.89 -13.01 2.51
C PRO A 24 5.31 -12.92 1.08
N GLU A 25 5.23 -14.07 0.40
CA GLU A 25 4.68 -14.20 -0.96
C GLU A 25 3.13 -14.27 -1.01
N ASP A 26 2.45 -14.66 0.08
CA ASP A 26 0.97 -14.72 0.12
C ASP A 26 0.31 -13.35 0.26
N ILE A 27 1.12 -12.30 0.39
CA ILE A 27 0.67 -10.97 0.71
C ILE A 27 0.49 -10.13 -0.57
N THR A 28 0.31 -10.67 -1.78
CA THR A 28 0.08 -9.86 -2.99
C THR A 28 -1.41 -9.52 -3.20
N GLY A 29 -2.11 -9.04 -2.17
CA GLY A 29 -3.54 -8.65 -2.27
C GLY A 29 -3.86 -7.60 -3.34
N TYR A 30 -2.84 -6.93 -3.89
CA TYR A 30 -2.93 -5.96 -4.99
C TYR A 30 -2.49 -6.53 -6.34
N GLY A 31 -2.12 -7.81 -6.45
CA GLY A 31 -1.61 -8.42 -7.69
C GLY A 31 -0.25 -7.90 -8.18
N VAL A 32 0.39 -7.00 -7.42
CA VAL A 32 1.67 -6.37 -7.80
C VAL A 32 2.88 -7.03 -7.12
N GLY A 33 4.01 -7.04 -7.84
CA GLY A 33 5.28 -7.55 -7.33
C GLY A 33 5.84 -6.71 -6.18
N LYS A 34 6.66 -7.35 -5.33
CA LYS A 34 7.23 -6.72 -4.11
C LYS A 34 7.97 -5.39 -4.34
N ARG A 35 8.75 -5.28 -5.42
CA ARG A 35 9.49 -4.04 -5.77
C ARG A 35 8.52 -2.89 -6.08
N HIS A 36 7.41 -3.21 -6.70
CA HIS A 36 6.34 -2.25 -7.00
C HIS A 36 5.67 -1.76 -5.71
N LEU A 37 5.29 -2.69 -4.82
CA LEU A 37 4.74 -2.34 -3.49
C LEU A 37 5.69 -1.45 -2.69
N MET A 38 6.99 -1.74 -2.73
CA MET A 38 7.99 -0.91 -2.06
C MET A 38 8.04 0.50 -2.65
N ALA A 39 8.07 0.62 -3.98
CA ALA A 39 8.03 1.92 -4.65
C ALA A 39 6.77 2.72 -4.28
N MET A 40 5.60 2.05 -4.22
CA MET A 40 4.34 2.68 -3.80
C MET A 40 4.39 3.23 -2.38
N HIS A 41 4.92 2.47 -1.41
CA HIS A 41 5.03 2.94 -0.02
C HIS A 41 6.05 4.07 0.14
N LEU A 42 7.19 3.98 -0.57
CA LEU A 42 8.24 5.00 -0.48
C LEU A 42 7.82 6.34 -1.10
N ASP A 43 7.03 6.29 -2.17
CA ASP A 43 6.54 7.46 -2.90
C ASP A 43 5.24 8.03 -2.30
N GLN A 44 5.06 7.99 -0.96
CA GLN A 44 3.96 8.68 -0.27
C GLN A 44 4.48 9.88 0.56
N PRO A 45 4.05 11.13 0.29
CA PRO A 45 3.16 11.52 -0.81
C PRO A 45 3.81 11.34 -2.19
N ILE A 46 2.98 11.16 -3.23
CA ILE A 46 3.43 10.93 -4.62
C ILE A 46 4.42 12.02 -5.06
N GLY A 47 5.51 11.62 -5.70
CA GLY A 47 6.57 12.51 -6.20
C GLY A 47 7.62 12.87 -5.14
N THR A 48 7.65 12.17 -4.00
CA THR A 48 8.69 12.36 -2.98
C THR A 48 10.02 11.74 -3.41
N LEU A 49 9.98 10.68 -4.22
CA LEU A 49 11.19 10.09 -4.78
C LEU A 49 11.62 10.78 -6.08
N THR A 50 12.93 10.99 -6.24
CA THR A 50 13.52 11.38 -7.52
C THR A 50 13.45 10.23 -8.54
N PRO A 51 13.49 10.50 -9.86
CA PRO A 51 13.51 9.45 -10.89
C PRO A 51 14.60 8.39 -10.68
N ALA A 52 15.79 8.81 -10.21
CA ALA A 52 16.89 7.91 -9.88
C ALA A 52 16.58 6.97 -8.72
N GLN A 53 15.88 7.47 -7.69
CA GLN A 53 15.45 6.68 -6.55
C GLN A 53 14.33 5.72 -6.94
N VAL A 54 13.39 6.13 -7.79
CA VAL A 54 12.33 5.24 -8.30
C VAL A 54 12.95 4.12 -9.15
N ALA A 55 13.88 4.44 -10.05
CA ALA A 55 14.60 3.44 -10.84
C ALA A 55 15.36 2.47 -9.92
N PHE A 56 16.05 3.01 -8.90
CA PHE A 56 16.71 2.21 -7.90
C PHE A 56 15.71 1.28 -7.21
N ALA A 57 14.58 1.79 -6.68
CA ALA A 57 13.49 1.06 -6.02
C ALA A 57 12.92 -0.11 -6.86
N LEU A 58 12.99 0.02 -8.18
CA LEU A 58 12.56 -0.99 -9.15
C LEU A 58 13.73 -1.84 -9.68
N GLY A 59 14.88 -1.80 -9.02
CA GLY A 59 16.01 -2.71 -9.22
C GLY A 59 16.96 -2.24 -10.32
N ASN A 60 16.78 -1.02 -10.82
CA ASN A 60 17.35 -0.54 -12.09
C ASN A 60 17.05 -1.52 -13.24
N ASP A 61 15.88 -2.15 -13.21
CA ASP A 61 15.45 -3.14 -14.19
C ASP A 61 14.45 -2.47 -15.17
N PRO A 62 14.87 -2.16 -16.41
CA PRO A 62 14.02 -1.45 -17.36
C PRO A 62 12.78 -2.25 -17.76
N ASP A 63 12.89 -3.58 -17.86
CA ASP A 63 11.78 -4.45 -18.25
C ASP A 63 10.73 -4.45 -17.15
N LEU A 64 11.15 -4.60 -15.88
CA LEU A 64 10.25 -4.51 -14.73
C LEU A 64 9.56 -3.14 -14.62
N ILE A 65 10.30 -2.05 -14.88
CA ILE A 65 9.74 -0.69 -14.84
C ILE A 65 8.68 -0.54 -15.92
N MET A 66 8.93 -1.05 -17.13
CA MET A 66 7.98 -1.03 -18.24
C MET A 66 6.72 -1.87 -17.93
N ASP A 67 6.88 -3.11 -17.46
CA ASP A 67 5.77 -3.96 -17.04
C ASP A 67 4.92 -3.29 -15.95
N SER A 68 5.57 -2.58 -15.03
CA SER A 68 4.87 -1.82 -13.97
C SER A 68 4.09 -0.63 -14.52
N ILE A 69 4.59 0.07 -15.54
CA ILE A 69 3.89 1.17 -16.19
C ILE A 69 2.63 0.64 -16.89
N ASP A 70 2.77 -0.44 -17.67
CA ASP A 70 1.65 -1.03 -18.41
C ASP A 70 0.54 -1.49 -17.46
N HIS A 71 0.91 -2.12 -16.34
CA HIS A 71 -0.04 -2.53 -15.31
C HIS A 71 -0.79 -1.33 -14.69
N GLU A 72 -0.09 -0.25 -14.33
CA GLU A 72 -0.73 0.92 -13.72
C GLU A 72 -1.59 1.72 -14.70
N GLU A 73 -1.22 1.76 -15.98
CA GLU A 73 -2.07 2.31 -17.03
C GLU A 73 -3.37 1.50 -17.17
N GLU A 74 -3.30 0.18 -17.12
CA GLU A 74 -4.46 -0.70 -17.12
C GLU A 74 -5.36 -0.43 -15.90
N GLN A 75 -4.80 -0.40 -14.69
CA GLN A 75 -5.55 -0.09 -13.45
C GLN A 75 -6.19 1.31 -13.50
N SER A 76 -5.45 2.30 -13.99
CA SER A 76 -5.98 3.65 -14.21
C SER A 76 -7.18 3.65 -15.16
N GLY A 77 -7.11 2.87 -16.25
CA GLY A 77 -8.19 2.72 -17.22
C GLY A 77 -9.43 2.02 -16.65
N MET A 78 -9.22 0.96 -15.87
CA MET A 78 -10.29 0.24 -15.18
C MET A 78 -11.03 1.15 -14.19
N ALA A 79 -10.31 1.83 -13.30
CA ALA A 79 -10.91 2.76 -12.33
C ALA A 79 -11.66 3.92 -13.01
N ALA A 80 -11.16 4.41 -14.16
CA ALA A 80 -11.89 5.41 -14.95
C ALA A 80 -13.20 4.86 -15.56
N ALA A 81 -13.21 3.59 -15.99
CA ALA A 81 -14.41 2.93 -16.50
C ALA A 81 -15.46 2.70 -15.39
N ASP A 82 -15.01 2.31 -14.20
CA ASP A 82 -15.84 2.15 -13.01
C ASP A 82 -16.45 3.48 -12.58
N ALA A 83 -15.66 4.55 -12.55
CA ALA A 83 -16.16 5.90 -12.31
C ALA A 83 -17.25 6.30 -13.31
N ALA A 84 -17.06 6.00 -14.60
CA ALA A 84 -18.05 6.30 -15.63
C ALA A 84 -19.33 5.48 -15.45
N HIS A 85 -19.22 4.23 -14.96
CA HIS A 85 -20.37 3.40 -14.61
C HIS A 85 -21.12 3.97 -13.41
N ALA A 86 -20.42 4.31 -12.32
CA ALA A 86 -21.00 4.91 -11.12
C ALA A 86 -21.80 6.18 -11.42
N ARG A 87 -21.26 7.07 -12.27
CA ARG A 87 -21.97 8.27 -12.75
C ARG A 87 -23.28 7.94 -13.47
N ARG A 88 -23.28 6.93 -14.35
CA ARG A 88 -24.49 6.51 -15.07
C ARG A 88 -25.55 5.93 -14.13
N SER A 89 -25.12 5.35 -13.02
CA SER A 89 -25.99 4.79 -11.98
C SER A 89 -26.44 5.84 -10.94
N GLY A 90 -25.96 7.08 -11.03
CA GLY A 90 -26.27 8.17 -10.09
C GLY A 90 -25.51 8.11 -8.77
N ASP A 91 -24.46 7.30 -8.68
CA ASP A 91 -23.58 7.22 -7.50
C ASP A 91 -22.37 8.16 -7.69
N GLU A 92 -22.57 9.43 -7.35
CA GLU A 92 -21.52 10.46 -7.49
C GLU A 92 -20.35 10.23 -6.51
N TYR A 93 -20.60 9.62 -5.35
CA TYR A 93 -19.55 9.33 -4.38
C TYR A 93 -18.60 8.25 -4.89
N ALA A 94 -19.14 7.13 -5.37
CA ALA A 94 -18.32 6.08 -5.99
C ALA A 94 -17.59 6.63 -7.23
N ALA A 95 -18.24 7.47 -8.02
CA ALA A 95 -17.61 8.10 -9.18
C ALA A 95 -16.40 8.97 -8.82
N GLU A 96 -16.50 9.79 -7.78
CA GLU A 96 -15.37 10.62 -7.32
C GLU A 96 -14.24 9.77 -6.74
N ARG A 97 -14.58 8.73 -5.97
CA ARG A 97 -13.60 7.77 -5.42
C ARG A 97 -12.81 7.09 -6.54
N ASP A 98 -13.51 6.52 -7.51
CA ASP A 98 -12.88 5.75 -8.60
C ASP A 98 -12.07 6.67 -9.54
N LEU A 99 -12.47 7.94 -9.71
CA LEU A 99 -11.65 8.94 -10.40
C LEU A 99 -10.39 9.32 -9.64
N ALA A 100 -10.47 9.43 -8.31
CA ALA A 100 -9.30 9.70 -7.49
C ALA A 100 -8.31 8.54 -7.57
N GLU A 101 -8.81 7.30 -7.55
CA GLU A 101 -8.00 6.10 -7.76
C GLU A 101 -7.35 6.07 -9.16
N SER A 102 -8.12 6.33 -10.22
CA SER A 102 -7.59 6.43 -11.58
C SER A 102 -6.44 7.43 -11.69
N ARG A 103 -6.59 8.62 -11.08
CA ARG A 103 -5.52 9.64 -11.04
C ARG A 103 -4.30 9.18 -10.26
N SER A 104 -4.49 8.45 -9.16
CA SER A 104 -3.39 7.90 -8.37
C SER A 104 -2.54 6.92 -9.20
N TRP A 105 -3.19 5.99 -9.90
CA TRP A 105 -2.53 5.05 -10.80
C TRP A 105 -1.80 5.76 -11.95
N ALA A 106 -2.46 6.70 -12.62
CA ALA A 106 -1.86 7.47 -13.71
C ALA A 106 -0.63 8.27 -13.28
N ASN A 107 -0.68 8.87 -12.09
CA ASN A 107 0.46 9.61 -11.54
C ASN A 107 1.63 8.67 -11.21
N SER A 108 1.36 7.49 -10.64
CA SER A 108 2.41 6.51 -10.35
C SER A 108 3.08 6.00 -11.63
N ALA A 109 2.30 5.75 -12.69
CA ALA A 109 2.83 5.37 -13.99
C ALA A 109 3.73 6.47 -14.56
N GLN A 110 3.34 7.73 -14.42
CA GLN A 110 4.14 8.87 -14.85
C GLN A 110 5.48 8.96 -14.10
N THR A 111 5.48 8.79 -12.78
CA THR A 111 6.71 8.72 -11.97
C THR A 111 7.66 7.61 -12.46
N LYS A 112 7.12 6.45 -12.85
CA LYS A 112 7.92 5.34 -13.41
C LYS A 112 8.43 5.61 -14.81
N ARG A 113 7.67 6.31 -15.68
CA ARG A 113 8.18 6.76 -16.99
C ARG A 113 9.38 7.69 -16.84
N GLU A 114 9.34 8.60 -15.87
CA GLU A 114 10.48 9.48 -15.57
C GLU A 114 11.69 8.69 -15.08
N ALA A 115 11.47 7.67 -14.26
CA ALA A 115 12.51 6.74 -13.81
C ALA A 115 13.14 5.95 -14.98
N LEU A 116 12.32 5.43 -15.89
CA LEU A 116 12.77 4.71 -17.07
C LEU A 116 13.60 5.60 -18.01
N ASN A 117 13.14 6.84 -18.22
CA ASN A 117 13.87 7.83 -19.00
C ASN A 117 15.23 8.16 -18.37
N TRP A 118 15.27 8.32 -17.04
CA TRP A 118 16.52 8.53 -16.31
C TRP A 118 17.47 7.33 -16.45
N LEU A 119 16.95 6.11 -16.29
CA LEU A 119 17.75 4.87 -16.38
C LEU A 119 18.33 4.68 -17.78
N THR A 120 17.54 4.99 -18.81
CA THR A 120 17.97 4.95 -20.21
C THR A 120 19.09 5.95 -20.50
N ALA A 121 19.01 7.15 -19.92
CA ALA A 121 20.06 8.17 -20.03
C ALA A 121 21.34 7.80 -19.26
N GLN A 122 21.25 6.94 -18.25
CA GLN A 122 22.36 6.46 -17.42
C GLN A 122 22.76 5.03 -17.78
N ALA A 123 23.09 4.81 -19.05
CA ALA A 123 23.48 3.51 -19.58
C ALA A 123 24.59 2.86 -18.74
N GLY A 124 24.42 1.58 -18.39
CA GLY A 124 25.37 0.83 -17.56
C GLY A 124 25.14 0.95 -16.05
N THR A 125 24.04 1.59 -15.61
CA THR A 125 23.61 1.53 -14.21
C THR A 125 23.41 0.06 -13.80
N PRO A 126 24.07 -0.42 -12.73
CA PRO A 126 24.01 -1.82 -12.35
C PRO A 126 22.65 -2.21 -11.78
N PHE A 127 22.25 -3.45 -12.04
CA PHE A 127 21.11 -4.09 -11.40
C PHE A 127 21.27 -4.08 -9.87
N VAL A 128 20.15 -3.91 -9.17
CA VAL A 128 20.10 -3.88 -7.71
C VAL A 128 19.20 -5.00 -7.21
N GLU A 129 19.81 -5.93 -6.47
CA GLU A 129 19.08 -6.92 -5.70
C GLU A 129 18.65 -6.30 -4.36
N PHE A 130 17.36 -6.39 -4.06
CA PHE A 130 16.77 -5.75 -2.90
C PHE A 130 16.79 -6.63 -1.65
N ALA A 131 17.13 -6.02 -0.51
CA ALA A 131 17.20 -6.67 0.80
C ALA A 131 16.35 -5.95 1.87
N PHE A 132 15.13 -5.53 1.51
CA PHE A 132 14.21 -4.81 2.41
C PHE A 132 13.00 -5.64 2.84
N ASP A 133 13.11 -6.96 2.83
CA ASP A 133 12.02 -7.90 3.12
C ASP A 133 11.43 -7.67 4.51
N ASN A 134 12.30 -7.46 5.49
CA ASN A 134 11.89 -7.25 6.87
C ASN A 134 11.19 -5.90 7.06
N GLU A 135 11.74 -4.84 6.45
CA GLU A 135 11.17 -3.50 6.49
C GLU A 135 9.82 -3.44 5.76
N MET A 136 9.73 -4.06 4.58
CA MET A 136 8.47 -4.20 3.85
C MET A 136 7.44 -5.01 4.64
N ARG A 137 7.85 -6.10 5.29
CA ARG A 137 6.95 -6.86 6.16
C ARG A 137 6.44 -6.00 7.32
N ALA A 138 7.29 -5.20 7.94
CA ALA A 138 6.93 -4.34 9.06
C ALA A 138 5.90 -3.27 8.67
N VAL A 139 6.14 -2.54 7.57
CA VAL A 139 5.19 -1.54 7.04
C VAL A 139 3.82 -2.17 6.82
N ARG A 140 3.79 -3.37 6.23
CA ARG A 140 2.53 -4.04 5.89
C ARG A 140 1.78 -4.55 7.11
N LEU A 141 2.48 -5.10 8.10
CA LEU A 141 1.87 -5.47 9.37
C LEU A 141 1.28 -4.24 10.08
N ALA A 142 1.94 -3.08 9.99
CA ALA A 142 1.42 -1.84 10.54
C ALA A 142 0.18 -1.33 9.78
N ALA A 143 0.21 -1.33 8.45
CA ALA A 143 -0.94 -0.98 7.60
C ALA A 143 -2.15 -1.88 7.87
N TRP A 144 -1.92 -3.18 8.10
CA TRP A 144 -2.97 -4.11 8.49
C TRP A 144 -3.53 -3.83 9.88
N ALA A 145 -2.69 -3.45 10.84
CA ALA A 145 -3.17 -3.05 12.15
C ALA A 145 -4.03 -1.78 12.10
N VAL A 146 -3.81 -0.88 11.12
CA VAL A 146 -4.72 0.24 10.84
C VAL A 146 -6.04 -0.29 10.30
N ALA A 147 -6.03 -1.14 9.27
CA ALA A 147 -7.25 -1.71 8.70
C ALA A 147 -8.09 -2.47 9.74
N ASP A 148 -7.45 -3.26 10.60
CA ASP A 148 -8.08 -3.98 11.70
C ASP A 148 -8.73 -3.02 12.72
N ALA A 149 -8.06 -1.93 13.07
CA ALA A 149 -8.63 -0.90 13.95
C ALA A 149 -9.85 -0.19 13.32
N TYR A 150 -9.85 0.01 12.00
CA TYR A 150 -11.02 0.51 11.27
C TYR A 150 -12.17 -0.51 11.28
N GLN A 151 -11.86 -1.78 11.02
CA GLN A 151 -12.85 -2.86 11.03
C GLN A 151 -13.50 -3.04 12.40
N ALA A 152 -12.73 -2.93 13.49
CA ALA A 152 -13.26 -2.97 14.85
C ALA A 152 -14.31 -1.87 15.08
N CYS A 153 -14.06 -0.65 14.58
CA CYS A 153 -15.02 0.44 14.68
C CYS A 153 -16.32 0.16 13.90
N PHE A 154 -16.21 -0.41 12.70
CA PHE A 154 -17.39 -0.78 11.90
C PHE A 154 -18.17 -1.96 12.47
N ALA A 155 -17.49 -2.92 13.11
CA ALA A 155 -18.10 -4.07 13.76
C ALA A 155 -19.01 -3.66 14.94
N ASP A 156 -18.71 -2.54 15.60
CA ASP A 156 -19.53 -1.94 16.65
C ASP A 156 -20.74 -1.15 16.12
N GLU A 157 -21.07 -1.29 14.84
CA GLU A 157 -22.14 -0.53 14.16
C GLU A 157 -21.98 0.99 14.31
N CYS A 158 -20.73 1.46 14.39
CA CYS A 158 -20.44 2.88 14.50
C CYS A 158 -20.56 3.56 13.14
N ASP A 159 -21.50 4.51 13.03
CA ASP A 159 -21.73 5.30 11.82
C ASP A 159 -20.74 6.46 11.66
N GLU A 160 -19.88 6.71 12.65
CA GLU A 160 -18.85 7.75 12.61
C GLU A 160 -17.63 7.27 11.82
N ASN A 161 -16.90 8.22 11.23
CA ASN A 161 -15.59 7.94 10.67
C ASN A 161 -14.69 7.34 11.77
N PRO A 162 -14.06 6.17 11.57
CA PRO A 162 -13.27 5.52 12.62
C PRO A 162 -12.14 6.36 13.20
N ALA A 163 -11.61 7.33 12.44
CA ALA A 163 -10.61 8.27 12.93
C ALA A 163 -11.17 9.31 13.93
N ASP A 164 -12.46 9.61 13.84
CA ASP A 164 -13.15 10.62 14.64
C ASP A 164 -13.98 10.00 15.79
N CYS A 165 -14.16 8.67 15.76
CA CYS A 165 -14.91 7.92 16.77
C CYS A 165 -14.32 8.12 18.18
N PRO A 166 -15.11 8.57 19.19
CA PRO A 166 -14.62 8.76 20.56
C PRO A 166 -14.05 7.50 21.21
N THR A 167 -14.51 6.31 20.79
CA THR A 167 -14.08 5.02 21.34
C THR A 167 -12.84 4.48 20.61
N HIS A 168 -12.82 4.55 19.27
CA HIS A 168 -11.81 3.88 18.44
C HIS A 168 -10.76 4.81 17.86
N GLY A 169 -11.04 6.12 17.77
CA GLY A 169 -10.18 7.11 17.12
C GLY A 169 -8.78 7.17 17.72
N GLY A 170 -8.67 7.01 19.05
CA GLY A 170 -7.36 6.92 19.73
C GLY A 170 -6.52 5.71 19.29
N LEU A 171 -7.15 4.55 19.09
CA LEU A 171 -6.48 3.36 18.57
C LEU A 171 -6.08 3.55 17.11
N VAL A 172 -7.00 4.03 16.26
CA VAL A 172 -6.75 4.31 14.85
C VAL A 172 -5.56 5.28 14.68
N ALA A 173 -5.54 6.37 15.44
CA ALA A 173 -4.44 7.33 15.42
C ALA A 173 -3.10 6.69 15.85
N ALA A 174 -3.11 5.88 16.92
CA ALA A 174 -1.90 5.18 17.36
C ALA A 174 -1.38 4.19 16.31
N ARG A 175 -2.28 3.48 15.60
CA ARG A 175 -1.89 2.54 14.52
C ARG A 175 -1.35 3.28 13.30
N LYS A 176 -1.93 4.41 12.91
CA LYS A 176 -1.41 5.26 11.82
C LYS A 176 -0.02 5.80 12.13
N LEU A 177 0.21 6.28 13.36
CA LEU A 177 1.54 6.72 13.78
C LEU A 177 2.59 5.58 13.72
N ALA A 178 2.18 4.35 14.05
CA ALA A 178 3.07 3.19 13.92
C ALA A 178 3.36 2.85 12.45
N GLU A 179 2.36 2.91 11.57
CA GLU A 179 2.54 2.71 10.13
C GLU A 179 3.47 3.77 9.51
N GLU A 180 3.28 5.04 9.87
CA GLU A 180 4.15 6.14 9.46
C GLU A 180 5.60 5.90 9.93
N SER A 181 5.78 5.49 11.19
CA SER A 181 7.11 5.19 11.74
C SER A 181 7.82 4.04 11.03
N GLU A 182 7.11 2.96 10.67
CA GLU A 182 7.71 1.86 9.92
C GLU A 182 8.01 2.27 8.47
N THR A 183 7.18 3.12 7.87
CA THR A 183 7.40 3.67 6.52
C THR A 183 8.63 4.57 6.50
N ASP A 184 8.82 5.41 7.52
CA ASP A 184 10.01 6.25 7.65
C ASP A 184 11.28 5.43 7.88
N ARG A 185 11.18 4.33 8.63
CA ARG A 185 12.31 3.40 8.79
C ARG A 185 12.68 2.73 7.47
N LEU A 186 11.69 2.26 6.70
CA LEU A 186 11.91 1.72 5.35
C LEU A 186 12.58 2.78 4.46
N ARG A 187 12.08 4.02 4.47
CA ARG A 187 12.62 5.14 3.69
C ARG A 187 14.06 5.47 4.07
N SER A 188 14.39 5.55 5.35
CA SER A 188 15.76 5.81 5.81
C SER A 188 16.71 4.72 5.32
N ARG A 189 16.35 3.45 5.50
CA ARG A 189 17.14 2.30 5.05
C ARG A 189 17.33 2.27 3.53
N PHE A 190 16.27 2.62 2.79
CA PHE A 190 16.29 2.75 1.35
C PHE A 190 17.28 3.84 0.90
N LEU A 191 17.22 5.02 1.51
CA LEU A 191 18.10 6.15 1.16
C LEU A 191 19.57 5.83 1.45
N ASP A 192 19.86 5.19 2.59
CA ASP A 192 21.22 4.75 2.93
C ASP A 192 21.78 3.78 1.86
N ALA A 193 20.97 2.81 1.44
CA ALA A 193 21.37 1.87 0.39
C ALA A 193 21.54 2.55 -0.98
N PHE A 194 20.66 3.48 -1.32
CA PHE A 194 20.76 4.28 -2.55
C PHE A 194 22.06 5.08 -2.58
N HIS A 195 22.40 5.79 -1.50
CA HIS A 195 23.62 6.57 -1.39
C HIS A 195 24.88 5.69 -1.41
N ALA A 196 24.85 4.56 -0.70
CA ALA A 196 25.94 3.59 -0.74
C ALA A 196 26.17 3.00 -2.15
N SER A 197 25.09 2.75 -2.90
CA SER A 197 25.18 2.33 -4.30
C SER A 197 25.77 3.43 -5.19
N ALA A 198 25.33 4.67 -5.01
CA ALA A 198 25.85 5.81 -5.76
C ALA A 198 27.34 6.04 -5.54
N ALA A 199 27.83 5.93 -4.29
CA ALA A 199 29.24 6.10 -3.95
C ALA A 199 30.16 5.05 -4.63
N LYS A 200 29.67 3.82 -4.82
CA LYS A 200 30.40 2.76 -5.53
C LYS A 200 30.56 3.02 -7.02
N ARG A 201 29.73 3.88 -7.63
CA ARG A 201 29.84 4.25 -9.05
C ARG A 201 30.90 5.30 -9.33
N THR A 202 31.33 6.03 -8.29
CA THR A 202 32.28 7.16 -8.42
C THR A 202 33.70 6.83 -7.95
N ALA A 203 33.92 5.62 -7.43
CA ALA A 203 35.20 5.12 -6.94
C ALA A 203 35.86 4.20 -7.96
#